data_AF-A0A7C3LCB6-F1
#
_entry.id   AF-A0A7C3LCB6-F1
#
_cell.length_a   1.000
_cell.length_b   1.000
_cell.length_c   1.000
_cell.angle_alpha   90.00
_cell.angle_beta   90.00
_cell.angle_gamma   90.00
#
_symmetry.space_group_name_H-M   'P 1'
#
loop_
_entity.id
_entity.type
_entity.pdbx_description
1 polymer ?
#
loop_
_entity_poly.entity_id
_entity_poly.type
_entity_poly.pdbx_seq_one_letter_code
_entity_poly.pdbx_strand_id
1 'polypeptide(L)'
;MRRWHNLSLGRRMALNSGMLVAFTIIIGAVSGLALRSMGGKALSFAWLVLALTTFIALIGGLLSWFNIRGASSVLDKIAMGIEENALQVAAAAGEVQAVSQTLAQNASEQAATVEQTSASLEEMTAMSRQTADLSAGSEALMNENLEKSAQSLKSLVTLTRNMEEIERDSGNIRAIINTIDSIAFQTNLLALNAAVEAARAGEAGAGFAVVADEVKNLAGRTAEAAQSTRELLDGNVSKISRSAEALKEVNDDFEHIITSATGIGDKTTAISQASAEQSRGIDEITTAATELDKITQNMSSTAINSADAADRLTSQSEEMGLMVGSLVSLVRGAGNDSGIVISAPKTKVTCWEMLNCPAERRDNCPAYPEKGGQCWTVTSTLCGGKEQGSYREKMAGCRKCNVYETAYSNKGGGRSNSVCWEVMECPAKRRQSCPAYPEHGGDCWMVTGTQCGGKEQGTYHEKMANCRQCKTYKQINNKPAMQLPDLRG
;
A
#
# COMPACT_ATOMS: atom_id res chain seq x y z
N MET A 1 10.85 -69.64 16.44
CA MET A 1 11.61 -68.77 15.50
C MET A 1 11.24 -67.29 15.58
N ARG A 2 9.97 -66.86 15.43
CA ARG A 2 9.60 -65.42 15.52
C ARG A 2 10.02 -64.71 16.82
N ARG A 3 9.81 -65.34 17.98
CA ARG A 3 10.32 -64.85 19.30
C ARG A 3 11.84 -64.70 19.37
N TRP A 4 12.58 -65.41 18.51
CA TRP A 4 14.05 -65.42 18.54
C TRP A 4 14.66 -64.24 17.77
N HIS A 5 13.98 -63.77 16.72
CA HIS A 5 14.37 -62.57 15.97
C HIS A 5 14.04 -61.26 16.70
N ASN A 6 13.05 -61.25 17.60
CA ASN A 6 12.63 -60.05 18.34
C ASN A 6 13.49 -59.73 19.58
N LEU A 7 14.50 -60.55 19.87
CA LEU A 7 15.41 -60.32 20.99
C LEU A 7 16.52 -59.33 20.57
N SER A 8 16.97 -58.48 21.49
CA SER A 8 18.13 -57.61 21.24
C SER A 8 19.33 -58.44 20.82
N LEU A 9 20.23 -57.87 20.02
CA LEU A 9 21.44 -58.56 19.58
C LEU A 9 22.20 -59.16 20.79
N GLY A 10 22.27 -58.41 21.90
CA GLY A 10 22.84 -58.86 23.16
C GLY A 10 22.10 -60.03 23.81
N ARG A 11 20.76 -60.05 23.80
CA ARG A 11 19.97 -61.19 24.31
C ARG A 11 20.08 -62.43 23.42
N ARG A 12 20.13 -62.27 22.10
CA ARG A 12 20.31 -63.39 21.15
C ARG A 12 21.66 -64.07 21.37
N MET A 13 22.71 -63.27 21.52
CA MET A 13 24.05 -63.81 21.79
C MET A 13 24.17 -64.40 23.20
N ALA A 14 23.57 -63.78 24.22
CA ALA A 14 23.54 -64.35 25.57
C ALA A 14 22.81 -65.70 25.64
N LEU A 15 21.70 -65.85 24.90
CA LEU A 15 20.98 -67.11 24.77
C LEU A 15 21.79 -68.15 23.99
N ASN A 16 22.50 -67.75 22.93
CA ASN A 16 23.39 -68.65 22.19
C ASN A 16 24.60 -69.11 23.01
N SER A 17 25.24 -68.21 23.76
CA SER A 17 26.33 -68.57 24.67
C SER A 17 25.83 -69.45 25.81
N GLY A 18 24.63 -69.17 26.35
CA GLY A 18 24.00 -70.02 27.36
C GLY A 18 23.66 -71.42 26.83
N MET A 19 23.17 -71.53 25.59
CA MET A 19 22.94 -72.81 24.91
C MET A 19 24.25 -73.57 24.67
N LEU A 20 25.32 -72.90 24.23
CA LEU A 20 26.63 -73.52 24.06
C LEU A 20 27.17 -74.07 25.38
N VAL A 21 27.06 -73.30 26.47
CA VAL A 21 27.46 -73.75 27.81
C VAL A 21 26.62 -74.96 28.25
N ALA A 22 25.29 -74.92 28.10
CA ALA A 22 24.42 -76.05 28.43
C ALA A 22 24.76 -77.29 27.59
N PHE A 23 25.05 -77.14 26.30
CA PHE A 23 25.43 -78.24 25.42
C PHE A 23 26.78 -78.85 25.84
N THR A 24 27.76 -78.03 26.22
CA THR A 24 29.06 -78.51 26.74
C THR A 24 28.92 -79.25 28.09
N ILE A 25 28.03 -78.79 28.98
CA ILE A 25 27.74 -79.46 30.26
C ILE A 25 27.07 -80.82 30.01
N ILE A 26 26.10 -80.88 29.09
CA ILE A 26 25.40 -82.12 28.75
C ILE A 26 26.34 -83.13 28.09
N ILE A 27 27.16 -82.70 27.12
CA ILE A 27 28.19 -83.55 26.52
C ILE A 27 29.15 -84.06 27.60
N GLY A 28 29.61 -83.19 28.50
CA GLY A 28 30.49 -83.58 29.62
C GLY A 28 29.86 -84.62 30.54
N ALA A 29 28.57 -84.47 30.88
CA ALA A 29 27.85 -85.44 31.71
C ALA A 29 27.65 -86.80 31.02
N VAL A 30 27.34 -86.81 29.72
CA VAL A 30 27.17 -88.02 28.91
C VAL A 30 28.52 -88.74 28.70
N SER A 31 29.58 -88.00 28.39
CA SER A 31 30.94 -88.53 28.30
C SER A 31 31.43 -89.08 29.63
N GLY A 32 31.13 -88.41 30.76
CA GLY A 32 31.45 -88.90 32.11
C GLY A 32 30.77 -90.23 32.45
N LEU A 33 29.55 -90.46 31.93
CA LEU A 33 28.85 -91.75 32.07
C LEU A 33 29.49 -92.85 31.21
N ALA A 34 29.96 -92.51 30.01
CA ALA A 34 30.61 -93.44 29.07
C ALA A 34 32.05 -93.82 29.48
N LEU A 35 32.78 -92.94 30.18
CA LEU A 35 34.17 -93.17 30.62
C LEU A 35 34.31 -93.97 31.92
N ARG A 36 33.21 -94.48 32.50
CA ARG A 36 33.21 -95.23 33.77
C ARG A 36 34.00 -96.56 33.71
N SER A 37 34.42 -97.01 32.51
CA SER A 37 35.25 -98.20 32.29
C SER A 37 36.76 -97.93 32.22
N MET A 38 37.23 -96.68 32.33
CA MET A 38 38.64 -96.30 32.17
C MET A 38 39.30 -95.90 33.51
N GLY A 39 40.57 -96.28 33.71
CA GLY A 39 41.31 -96.12 34.97
C GLY A 39 41.44 -94.67 35.48
N GLY A 40 41.62 -94.51 36.80
CA GLY A 40 41.44 -93.23 37.53
C GLY A 40 42.21 -92.00 37.03
N LYS A 41 43.36 -92.16 36.34
CA LYS A 41 44.13 -91.03 35.76
C LYS A 41 43.50 -90.49 34.45
N ALA A 42 42.82 -91.34 33.68
CA ALA A 42 42.12 -90.93 32.45
C ALA A 42 40.83 -90.16 32.78
N LEU A 43 40.15 -90.55 33.86
CA LEU A 43 38.96 -89.86 34.37
C LEU A 43 39.32 -88.44 34.85
N SER A 44 40.41 -88.27 35.60
CA SER A 44 40.84 -86.94 36.08
C SER A 44 41.24 -86.00 34.95
N PHE A 45 41.87 -86.52 33.89
CA PHE A 45 42.24 -85.73 32.71
C PHE A 45 41.00 -85.28 31.91
N ALA A 46 40.01 -86.16 31.74
CA ALA A 46 38.74 -85.82 31.07
C ALA A 46 37.97 -84.70 31.80
N TRP A 47 37.91 -84.74 33.14
CA TRP A 47 37.30 -83.68 33.94
C TRP A 47 38.03 -82.34 33.84
N LEU A 48 39.38 -82.36 33.77
CA LEU A 48 40.18 -81.15 33.56
C LEU A 48 39.94 -80.50 32.19
N VAL A 49 39.84 -81.30 31.13
CA VAL A 49 39.56 -80.80 29.77
C VAL A 49 38.14 -80.22 29.67
N LEU A 50 37.15 -80.86 30.30
CA LEU A 50 35.78 -80.35 30.37
C LEU A 50 35.68 -79.05 31.20
N ALA A 51 36.38 -78.97 32.34
CA ALA A 51 36.45 -77.74 33.12
C ALA A 51 37.11 -76.60 32.35
N LEU A 52 38.19 -76.87 31.60
CA LEU A 52 38.89 -75.85 30.80
C LEU A 52 38.04 -75.36 29.61
N THR A 53 37.38 -76.26 28.89
CA THR A 53 36.51 -75.91 27.76
C THR A 53 35.26 -75.14 28.18
N THR A 54 34.63 -75.52 29.29
CA THR A 54 33.52 -74.77 29.87
C THR A 54 33.96 -73.39 30.38
N PHE A 55 35.14 -73.29 30.99
CA PHE A 55 35.72 -72.01 31.41
C PHE A 55 36.01 -71.08 30.23
N ILE A 56 36.60 -71.59 29.13
CA ILE A 56 36.82 -70.83 27.90
C ILE A 56 35.50 -70.39 27.26
N ALA A 57 34.48 -71.25 27.23
CA ALA A 57 33.16 -70.91 26.70
C ALA A 57 32.45 -69.84 27.56
N LEU A 58 32.58 -69.90 28.89
CA LEU A 58 32.05 -68.90 29.80
C LEU A 58 32.76 -67.56 29.62
N ILE A 59 34.10 -67.55 29.58
CA ILE A 59 34.89 -66.33 29.34
C ILE A 59 34.58 -65.76 27.96
N GLY A 60 34.51 -66.58 26.91
CA GLY A 60 34.14 -66.16 25.57
C GLY A 60 32.74 -65.56 25.51
N GLY A 61 31.77 -66.16 26.22
CA GLY A 61 30.42 -65.62 26.37
C GLY A 61 30.40 -64.29 27.12
N LEU A 62 31.19 -64.15 28.20
CA LEU A 62 31.30 -62.93 29.02
C LEU A 62 31.98 -61.79 28.25
N LEU A 63 33.06 -62.08 27.53
CA LEU A 63 33.75 -61.15 26.64
C LEU A 63 32.85 -60.73 25.48
N SER A 64 32.16 -61.68 24.83
CA SER A 64 31.22 -61.37 23.75
C SER A 64 30.07 -60.51 24.24
N TRP A 65 29.49 -60.84 25.40
CA TRP A 65 28.48 -60.03 26.07
C TRP A 65 28.98 -58.62 26.41
N PHE A 66 30.19 -58.48 26.95
CA PHE A 66 30.77 -57.18 27.28
C PHE A 66 31.02 -56.33 26.02
N ASN A 67 31.59 -56.92 24.96
CA ASN A 67 31.83 -56.24 23.68
C ASN A 67 30.52 -55.81 23.02
N ILE A 68 29.50 -56.67 22.99
CA ILE A 68 28.19 -56.34 22.41
C ILE A 68 27.48 -55.28 23.24
N ARG A 69 27.57 -55.37 24.58
CA ARG A 69 26.97 -54.35 25.45
C ARG A 69 27.65 -53.00 25.27
N GLY A 70 28.97 -52.97 25.18
CA GLY A 70 29.74 -51.77 24.86
C GLY A 70 29.36 -51.18 23.49
N ALA A 71 29.39 -51.99 22.44
CA ALA A 71 29.02 -51.58 21.09
C ALA A 71 27.56 -51.10 20.99
N SER A 72 26.62 -51.79 21.64
CA SER A 72 25.21 -51.38 21.67
C SER A 72 25.01 -50.04 22.36
N SER A 73 25.76 -49.74 23.43
CA SER A 73 25.68 -48.45 24.11
C SER A 73 26.24 -47.30 23.27
N VAL A 74 27.29 -47.55 22.49
CA VAL A 74 27.86 -46.54 21.59
C VAL A 74 26.93 -46.29 20.40
N LEU A 75 26.39 -47.34 19.79
CA LEU A 75 25.43 -47.23 18.70
C LEU A 75 24.15 -46.51 19.13
N ASP A 76 23.67 -46.73 20.36
CA ASP A 76 22.51 -46.04 20.91
C ASP A 76 22.76 -44.53 21.06
N LYS A 77 23.94 -44.15 21.58
CA LYS A 77 24.33 -42.73 21.71
C LYS A 77 24.47 -42.05 20.34
N ILE A 78 25.08 -42.73 19.37
CA ILE A 78 25.22 -42.21 18.00
C ILE A 78 23.84 -42.08 17.35
N ALA A 79 22.98 -43.09 17.49
CA ALA A 79 21.61 -43.07 16.98
C ALA A 79 20.82 -41.87 17.55
N MET A 80 20.86 -41.67 18.86
CA MET A 80 20.22 -40.52 19.51
C MET A 80 20.78 -39.17 19.00
N GLY A 81 22.11 -39.07 18.82
CA GLY A 81 22.72 -37.86 18.26
C GLY A 81 22.34 -37.58 16.81
N ILE A 82 22.20 -38.62 15.98
CA ILE A 82 21.73 -38.49 14.58
C ILE A 82 20.25 -38.11 14.56
N GLU A 83 19.43 -38.69 15.44
CA GLU A 83 18.01 -38.35 15.58
C GLU A 83 17.82 -36.87 15.95
N GLU A 84 18.56 -36.41 16.95
CA GLU A 84 18.53 -35.01 17.39
C GLU A 84 18.97 -34.05 16.26
N ASN A 85 20.06 -34.37 15.56
CA ASN A 85 20.53 -33.57 14.42
C ASN A 85 19.52 -33.56 13.27
N ALA A 86 18.89 -34.71 12.96
CA ALA A 86 17.86 -34.79 11.92
C ALA A 86 16.64 -33.92 12.28
N LEU A 87 16.20 -33.93 13.54
CA LEU A 87 15.13 -33.07 14.02
C LEU A 87 15.50 -31.57 13.92
N GLN A 88 16.75 -31.22 14.24
CA GLN A 88 17.22 -29.84 14.09
C GLN A 88 17.27 -29.40 12.62
N VAL A 89 17.74 -30.26 11.71
CA VAL A 89 17.74 -29.96 10.26
C VAL A 89 16.32 -29.82 9.72
N ALA A 90 15.39 -30.69 10.13
CA ALA A 90 13.98 -30.59 9.74
C ALA A 90 13.35 -29.28 10.24
N ALA A 91 13.63 -28.87 11.48
CA ALA A 91 13.14 -27.62 12.04
C ALA A 91 13.70 -26.40 11.28
N ALA A 92 15.02 -26.37 11.04
CA ALA A 92 15.67 -25.29 10.29
C ALA A 92 15.15 -25.22 8.84
N ALA A 93 14.93 -26.37 8.20
CA ALA A 93 14.32 -26.43 6.87
C ALA A 93 12.89 -25.86 6.88
N GLY A 94 12.08 -26.19 7.89
CA GLY A 94 10.75 -25.59 8.07
C GLY A 94 10.77 -24.06 8.20
N GLU A 95 11.76 -23.50 8.90
CA GLU A 95 11.96 -22.05 8.99
C GLU A 95 12.35 -21.44 7.63
N VAL A 96 13.30 -22.05 6.92
CA VAL A 96 13.71 -21.60 5.57
C VAL A 96 12.52 -21.63 4.61
N GLN A 97 11.67 -22.66 4.69
CA GLN A 97 10.46 -22.76 3.89
C GLN A 97 9.49 -21.60 4.16
N ALA A 98 9.23 -21.28 5.43
CA ALA A 98 8.33 -20.20 5.82
C ALA A 98 8.86 -18.81 5.39
N VAL A 99 10.17 -18.58 5.55
CA VAL A 99 10.84 -17.35 5.10
C VAL A 99 10.77 -17.24 3.58
N SER A 100 11.00 -18.34 2.86
CA SER A 100 10.95 -18.37 1.40
C SER A 100 9.55 -18.06 0.87
N GLN A 101 8.49 -18.61 1.48
CA GLN A 101 7.11 -18.27 1.11
C GLN A 101 6.79 -16.78 1.35
N THR A 102 7.28 -16.21 2.45
CA THR A 102 7.11 -14.79 2.74
C THR A 102 7.88 -13.93 1.73
N LEU A 103 9.10 -14.33 1.38
CA LEU A 103 9.92 -13.64 0.37
C LEU A 103 9.25 -13.66 -1.02
N ALA A 104 8.65 -14.79 -1.41
CA ALA A 104 7.89 -14.89 -2.65
C ALA A 104 6.66 -13.97 -2.66
N GLN A 105 5.94 -13.89 -1.54
CA GLN A 105 4.81 -12.97 -1.39
C GLN A 105 5.26 -11.51 -1.50
N ASN A 106 6.33 -11.13 -0.79
CA ASN A 106 6.87 -9.77 -0.86
C ASN A 106 7.36 -9.41 -2.26
N ALA A 107 7.98 -10.36 -2.98
CA ALA A 107 8.38 -10.15 -4.36
C ALA A 107 7.17 -9.91 -5.27
N SER A 108 6.06 -10.60 -5.07
CA SER A 108 4.81 -10.37 -5.81
C SER A 108 4.22 -8.98 -5.55
N GLU A 109 4.18 -8.55 -4.27
CA GLU A 109 3.72 -7.21 -3.88
C GLU A 109 4.63 -6.11 -4.42
N GLN A 110 5.95 -6.35 -4.43
CA GLN A 110 6.93 -5.44 -4.99
C GLN A 110 6.78 -5.34 -6.52
N ALA A 111 6.51 -6.43 -7.21
CA ALA A 111 6.27 -6.42 -8.66
C ALA A 111 5.06 -5.54 -9.01
N ALA A 112 3.95 -5.68 -8.27
CA ALA A 112 2.76 -4.83 -8.45
C ALA A 112 3.08 -3.34 -8.22
N THR A 113 3.93 -3.04 -7.23
CA THR A 113 4.36 -1.66 -6.96
C THR A 113 5.23 -1.10 -8.09
N VAL A 114 6.12 -1.92 -8.66
CA VAL A 114 6.97 -1.54 -9.80
C VAL A 114 6.13 -1.30 -11.06
N GLU A 115 5.12 -2.14 -11.33
CA GLU A 115 4.17 -1.91 -12.44
C GLU A 115 3.41 -0.59 -12.26
N GLN A 116 2.85 -0.34 -11.07
CA GLN A 116 2.14 0.90 -10.80
C GLN A 116 3.06 2.14 -10.94
N THR A 117 4.30 2.03 -10.45
CA THR A 117 5.30 3.10 -10.58
C THR A 117 5.64 3.35 -12.05
N SER A 118 5.78 2.30 -12.85
CA SER A 118 6.04 2.39 -14.29
C SER A 118 4.89 3.10 -15.02
N ALA A 119 3.64 2.76 -14.71
CA ALA A 119 2.47 3.45 -15.27
C ALA A 119 2.44 4.94 -14.89
N SER A 120 2.78 5.29 -13.65
CA SER A 120 2.90 6.70 -13.24
C SER A 120 4.05 7.43 -13.95
N LEU A 121 5.16 6.75 -14.26
CA LEU A 121 6.27 7.33 -15.03
C LEU A 121 5.90 7.58 -16.49
N GLU A 122 5.11 6.70 -17.11
CA GLU A 122 4.57 6.93 -18.45
C GLU A 122 3.65 8.16 -18.48
N GLU A 123 2.76 8.28 -17.49
CA GLU A 123 1.89 9.45 -17.36
C GLU A 123 2.69 10.74 -17.13
N MET A 124 3.68 10.72 -16.24
CA MET A 124 4.58 11.85 -16.01
C MET A 124 5.37 12.24 -17.26
N THR A 125 5.82 11.26 -18.05
CA THR A 125 6.50 11.50 -19.33
C THR A 125 5.57 12.20 -20.32
N ALA A 126 4.33 11.72 -20.43
CA ALA A 126 3.33 12.33 -21.31
C ALA A 126 3.02 13.78 -20.89
N MET A 127 2.83 14.04 -19.60
CA MET A 127 2.60 15.38 -19.05
C MET A 127 3.79 16.32 -19.26
N SER A 128 5.02 15.80 -19.10
CA SER A 128 6.25 16.58 -19.33
C SER A 128 6.37 17.01 -20.80
N ARG A 129 6.12 16.07 -21.74
CA ARG A 129 6.08 16.38 -23.18
C ARG A 129 4.98 17.39 -23.52
N GLN A 130 3.78 17.19 -23.00
CA GLN A 130 2.68 18.12 -23.21
C GLN A 130 3.02 19.53 -22.70
N THR A 131 3.70 19.65 -21.56
CA THR A 131 4.12 20.93 -20.99
C THR A 131 5.19 21.61 -21.86
N ALA A 132 6.13 20.84 -22.42
CA ALA A 132 7.11 21.35 -23.38
C ALA A 132 6.42 21.87 -24.65
N ASP A 133 5.47 21.13 -25.21
CA ASP A 133 4.72 21.54 -26.42
C ASP A 133 3.86 22.79 -26.17
N LEU A 134 3.16 22.86 -25.03
CA LEU A 134 2.38 24.03 -24.64
C LEU A 134 3.27 25.26 -24.43
N SER A 135 4.47 25.07 -23.87
CA SER A 135 5.44 26.14 -23.69
C SER A 135 5.93 26.66 -25.03
N ALA A 136 6.30 25.77 -25.96
CA ALA A 136 6.70 26.16 -27.32
C ALA A 136 5.59 26.90 -28.07
N GLY A 137 4.33 26.44 -27.95
CA GLY A 137 3.18 27.14 -28.53
C GLY A 137 2.94 28.52 -27.90
N SER A 138 3.14 28.65 -26.59
CA SER A 138 3.02 29.94 -25.89
C SER A 138 4.10 30.93 -26.31
N GLU A 139 5.33 30.45 -26.54
CA GLU A 139 6.44 31.27 -27.03
C GLU A 139 6.16 31.82 -28.43
N ALA A 140 5.61 31.00 -29.33
CA ALA A 140 5.22 31.45 -30.67
C ALA A 140 4.14 32.54 -30.62
N LEU A 141 3.11 32.37 -29.78
CA LEU A 141 2.06 33.38 -29.58
C LEU A 141 2.62 34.68 -28.96
N MET A 142 3.60 34.57 -28.06
CA MET A 142 4.25 35.73 -27.46
C MET A 142 5.02 36.53 -28.50
N ASN A 143 5.77 35.86 -29.37
CA ASN A 143 6.51 36.50 -30.46
C ASN A 143 5.57 37.22 -31.44
N GLU A 144 4.43 36.60 -31.80
CA GLU A 144 3.41 37.25 -32.63
C GLU A 144 2.83 38.51 -31.95
N ASN A 145 2.56 38.43 -30.64
CA ASN A 145 2.07 39.59 -29.88
C ASN A 145 3.11 40.72 -29.81
N LEU A 146 4.38 40.38 -29.60
CA LEU A 146 5.48 41.36 -29.60
C LEU A 146 5.59 42.07 -30.96
N GLU A 147 5.48 41.34 -32.06
CA GLU A 147 5.49 41.91 -33.41
C GLU A 147 4.31 42.88 -33.62
N LYS A 148 3.09 42.47 -33.25
CA LYS A 148 1.90 43.33 -33.35
C LYS A 148 2.02 44.57 -32.46
N SER A 149 2.51 44.44 -31.24
CA SER A 149 2.75 45.57 -30.32
C SER A 149 3.78 46.54 -30.90
N ALA A 150 4.86 46.06 -31.52
CA ALA A 150 5.84 46.91 -32.19
C ALA A 150 5.22 47.67 -33.38
N GLN A 151 4.32 47.04 -34.13
CA GLN A 151 3.59 47.70 -35.23
C GLN A 151 2.60 48.76 -34.71
N SER A 152 1.94 48.50 -33.58
CA SER A 152 1.07 49.47 -32.89
C SER A 152 1.87 50.68 -32.41
N LEU A 153 3.03 50.48 -31.78
CA LEU A 153 3.95 51.57 -31.37
C LEU A 153 4.35 52.46 -32.56
N LYS A 154 4.74 51.86 -33.69
CA LYS A 154 5.05 52.63 -34.91
C LYS A 154 3.87 53.50 -35.38
N SER A 155 2.65 53.00 -35.24
CA SER A 155 1.43 53.73 -35.58
C SER A 155 1.17 54.89 -34.60
N LEU A 156 1.41 54.69 -33.30
CA LEU A 156 1.30 55.72 -32.26
C LEU A 156 2.33 56.84 -32.44
N VAL A 157 3.57 56.50 -32.80
CA VAL A 157 4.60 57.50 -33.14
C VAL A 157 4.16 58.36 -34.33
N THR A 158 3.56 57.73 -35.35
CA THR A 158 3.04 58.45 -36.52
C THR A 158 1.86 59.37 -36.13
N LEU A 159 0.94 58.88 -35.30
CA LEU A 159 -0.18 59.66 -34.75
C LEU A 159 0.29 60.87 -33.94
N THR A 160 1.31 60.69 -33.10
CA THR A 160 1.90 61.76 -32.30
C THR A 160 2.48 62.85 -33.19
N ARG A 161 3.26 62.46 -34.21
CA ARG A 161 3.80 63.40 -35.21
C ARG A 161 2.69 64.18 -35.94
N ASN A 162 1.60 63.51 -36.30
CA ASN A 162 0.47 64.16 -36.95
C ASN A 162 -0.22 65.17 -36.01
N MET A 163 -0.31 64.89 -34.71
CA MET A 163 -0.86 65.85 -33.73
C MET A 163 0.03 67.08 -33.57
N GLU A 164 1.35 66.92 -33.54
CA GLU A 164 2.31 68.04 -33.54
C GLU A 164 2.18 68.90 -34.80
N GLU A 165 1.98 68.27 -35.96
CA GLU A 165 1.78 68.97 -37.23
C GLU A 165 0.47 69.78 -37.23
N ILE A 166 -0.64 69.20 -36.73
CA ILE A 166 -1.94 69.89 -36.59
C ILE A 166 -1.85 71.04 -35.56
N GLU A 167 -1.11 70.87 -34.46
CA GLU A 167 -0.89 71.93 -33.48
C GLU A 167 -0.16 73.12 -34.10
N ARG A 168 0.92 72.85 -34.84
CA ARG A 168 1.67 73.89 -35.57
C ARG A 168 0.81 74.60 -36.60
N ASP A 169 0.04 73.86 -37.39
CA ASP A 169 -0.85 74.43 -38.41
C ASP A 169 -1.96 75.28 -37.77
N SER A 170 -2.49 74.85 -36.62
CA SER A 170 -3.45 75.64 -35.83
C SER A 170 -2.83 76.95 -35.32
N GLY A 171 -1.55 76.94 -34.94
CA GLY A 171 -0.79 78.13 -34.60
C GLY A 171 -0.64 79.10 -35.77
N ASN A 172 -0.36 78.60 -36.98
CA ASN A 172 -0.28 79.40 -38.19
C ASN A 172 -1.65 80.04 -38.53
N ILE A 173 -2.74 79.27 -38.46
CA ILE A 173 -4.09 79.79 -38.70
C ILE A 173 -4.43 80.89 -37.69
N ARG A 174 -4.07 80.71 -36.42
CA ARG A 174 -4.25 81.73 -35.38
C ARG A 174 -3.54 83.05 -35.72
N ALA A 175 -2.31 82.99 -36.25
CA ALA A 175 -1.58 84.17 -36.70
C ALA A 175 -2.29 84.89 -37.86
N ILE A 176 -2.88 84.12 -38.80
CA ILE A 176 -3.69 84.67 -39.89
C ILE A 176 -4.94 85.35 -39.34
N ILE A 177 -5.67 84.72 -38.42
CA ILE A 177 -6.86 85.30 -37.79
C ILE A 177 -6.54 86.59 -37.02
N ASN A 178 -5.40 86.65 -36.32
CA ASN A 178 -4.92 87.89 -35.69
C ASN A 178 -4.63 89.01 -36.70
N THR A 179 -4.14 88.65 -37.88
CA THR A 179 -3.93 89.60 -38.96
C THR A 179 -5.26 90.12 -39.52
N ILE A 180 -6.24 89.23 -39.71
CA ILE A 180 -7.60 89.60 -40.17
C ILE A 180 -8.28 90.55 -39.17
N ASP A 181 -8.20 90.25 -37.88
CA ASP A 181 -8.72 91.12 -36.81
C ASP A 181 -8.05 92.50 -36.82
N SER A 182 -6.73 92.54 -37.03
CA SER A 182 -5.98 93.79 -37.18
C SER A 182 -6.42 94.58 -38.43
N ILE A 183 -6.68 93.91 -39.55
CA ILE A 183 -7.22 94.53 -40.78
C ILE A 183 -8.63 95.07 -40.55
N ALA A 184 -9.49 94.32 -39.86
CA ALA A 184 -10.84 94.74 -39.51
C ALA A 184 -10.80 96.01 -38.63
N PHE A 185 -9.93 96.05 -37.63
CA PHE A 185 -9.72 97.23 -36.78
C PHE A 185 -9.23 98.45 -37.58
N GLN A 186 -8.25 98.27 -38.46
CA GLN A 186 -7.76 99.35 -39.34
C GLN A 186 -8.87 99.85 -40.28
N THR A 187 -9.66 98.94 -40.84
CA THR A 187 -10.79 99.27 -41.74
C THR A 187 -11.87 100.04 -40.98
N ASN A 188 -12.16 99.67 -39.73
CA ASN A 188 -13.07 100.38 -38.84
C ASN A 188 -12.59 101.82 -38.56
N LEU A 189 -11.29 102.02 -38.32
CA LEU A 189 -10.70 103.35 -38.15
C LEU A 189 -10.74 104.18 -39.44
N LEU A 190 -10.46 103.59 -40.59
CA LEU A 190 -10.57 104.24 -41.90
C LEU A 190 -12.01 104.69 -42.19
N ALA A 191 -12.99 103.81 -41.91
CA ALA A 191 -14.40 104.10 -42.07
C ALA A 191 -14.86 105.22 -41.13
N LEU A 192 -14.39 105.22 -39.88
CA LEU A 192 -14.66 106.30 -38.93
C LEU A 192 -14.11 107.64 -39.43
N ASN A 193 -12.88 107.67 -39.92
CA ASN A 193 -12.28 108.87 -40.50
C ASN A 193 -13.08 109.38 -41.72
N ALA A 194 -13.53 108.46 -42.59
CA ALA A 194 -14.36 108.80 -43.74
C ALA A 194 -15.74 109.34 -43.33
N ALA A 195 -16.38 108.76 -42.31
CA ALA A 195 -17.65 109.23 -41.77
C ALA A 195 -17.52 110.66 -41.19
N VAL A 196 -16.42 110.95 -40.49
CA VAL A 196 -16.12 112.29 -39.96
C VAL A 196 -15.94 113.31 -41.10
N GLU A 197 -15.19 112.97 -42.15
CA GLU A 197 -14.96 113.89 -43.26
C GLU A 197 -16.22 114.07 -44.13
N ALA A 198 -17.04 113.03 -44.27
CA ALA A 198 -18.36 113.12 -44.91
C ALA A 198 -19.30 114.04 -44.14
N ALA A 199 -19.32 113.97 -42.80
CA ALA A 199 -20.08 114.89 -41.96
C ALA A 199 -19.58 116.34 -42.10
N ARG A 200 -18.26 116.53 -42.25
CA ARG A 200 -17.63 117.83 -42.47
C ARG A 200 -18.00 118.47 -43.81
N ALA A 201 -18.24 117.67 -44.84
CA ALA A 201 -18.66 118.13 -46.16
C ALA A 201 -20.16 118.51 -46.25
N GLY A 202 -20.95 118.32 -45.18
CA GLY A 202 -22.37 118.69 -45.13
C GLY A 202 -23.23 117.90 -46.12
N GLU A 203 -24.15 118.58 -46.83
CA GLU A 203 -25.05 117.91 -47.79
C GLU A 203 -24.33 117.21 -48.94
N ALA A 204 -23.17 117.72 -49.37
CA ALA A 204 -22.38 117.10 -50.44
C ALA A 204 -21.76 115.75 -50.03
N GLY A 205 -21.62 115.50 -48.71
CA GLY A 205 -21.04 114.28 -48.15
C GLY A 205 -22.07 113.21 -47.77
N ALA A 206 -23.38 113.48 -47.86
CA ALA A 206 -24.42 112.60 -47.33
C ALA A 206 -24.36 111.16 -47.89
N GLY A 207 -24.09 111.00 -49.19
CA GLY A 207 -23.92 109.68 -49.81
C GLY A 207 -22.67 108.94 -49.33
N PHE A 208 -21.58 109.66 -49.08
CA PHE A 208 -20.34 109.09 -48.55
C PHE A 208 -20.47 108.66 -47.08
N ALA A 209 -21.27 109.39 -46.29
CA ALA A 209 -21.53 109.04 -44.89
C ALA A 209 -22.22 107.68 -44.76
N VAL A 210 -23.20 107.37 -45.63
CA VAL A 210 -23.89 106.07 -45.64
C VAL A 210 -22.93 104.93 -45.98
N VAL A 211 -22.06 105.12 -46.98
CA VAL A 211 -21.05 104.10 -47.33
C VAL A 211 -20.06 103.90 -46.19
N ALA A 212 -19.62 104.98 -45.54
CA ALA A 212 -18.70 104.90 -44.41
C ALA A 212 -19.29 104.11 -43.22
N ASP A 213 -20.57 104.34 -42.89
CA ASP A 213 -21.27 103.56 -41.85
C ASP A 213 -21.44 102.09 -42.22
N GLU A 214 -21.72 101.77 -43.50
CA GLU A 214 -21.82 100.37 -43.95
C GLU A 214 -20.46 99.66 -43.89
N VAL A 215 -19.37 100.33 -44.30
CA VAL A 215 -18.00 99.79 -44.18
C VAL A 215 -17.62 99.59 -42.72
N LYS A 216 -18.01 100.52 -41.83
CA LYS A 216 -17.80 100.39 -40.38
C LYS A 216 -18.54 99.18 -39.81
N ASN A 217 -19.79 98.97 -40.20
CA ASN A 217 -20.57 97.79 -39.78
C ASN A 217 -19.93 96.49 -40.28
N LEU A 218 -19.51 96.44 -41.55
CA LEU A 218 -18.81 95.29 -42.12
C LEU A 218 -17.49 94.97 -41.39
N ALA A 219 -16.73 96.01 -41.03
CA ALA A 219 -15.51 95.87 -40.25
C ALA A 219 -15.79 95.30 -38.84
N GLY A 220 -16.84 95.78 -38.17
CA GLY A 220 -17.29 95.25 -36.87
C GLY A 220 -17.69 93.77 -36.95
N ARG A 221 -18.49 93.39 -37.95
CA ARG A 221 -18.88 91.98 -38.20
C ARG A 221 -17.68 91.09 -38.51
N THR A 222 -16.67 91.62 -39.20
CA THR A 222 -15.43 90.90 -39.50
C THR A 222 -14.62 90.64 -38.24
N ALA A 223 -14.53 91.64 -37.34
CA ALA A 223 -13.84 91.49 -36.05
C ALA A 223 -14.54 90.46 -35.15
N GLU A 224 -15.88 90.48 -35.05
CA GLU A 224 -16.64 89.46 -34.31
C GLU A 224 -16.41 88.05 -34.87
N ALA A 225 -16.44 87.89 -36.20
CA ALA A 225 -16.20 86.60 -36.84
C ALA A 225 -14.75 86.11 -36.63
N ALA A 226 -13.77 87.01 -36.68
CA ALA A 226 -12.37 86.70 -36.39
C ALA A 226 -12.20 86.25 -34.93
N GLN A 227 -12.85 86.93 -33.98
CA GLN A 227 -12.82 86.56 -32.57
C GLN A 227 -13.46 85.19 -32.30
N SER A 228 -14.64 84.93 -32.87
CA SER A 228 -15.28 83.61 -32.75
C SER A 228 -14.41 82.49 -33.33
N THR A 229 -13.74 82.74 -34.47
CA THR A 229 -12.81 81.76 -35.06
C THR A 229 -11.59 81.53 -34.16
N ARG A 230 -11.08 82.58 -33.51
CA ARG A 230 -9.97 82.48 -32.56
C ARG A 230 -10.33 81.60 -31.37
N GLU A 231 -11.51 81.77 -30.78
CA GLU A 231 -12.00 80.94 -29.67
C GLU A 231 -12.12 79.46 -30.05
N LEU A 232 -12.59 79.16 -31.27
CA LEU A 232 -12.63 77.80 -31.78
C LEU A 232 -11.23 77.19 -31.96
N LEU A 233 -10.26 77.99 -32.42
CA LEU A 233 -8.86 77.56 -32.55
C LEU A 233 -8.22 77.31 -31.19
N ASP A 234 -8.50 78.13 -30.18
CA ASP A 234 -8.06 77.91 -28.80
C ASP A 234 -8.60 76.60 -28.23
N GLY A 235 -9.89 76.35 -28.43
CA GLY A 235 -10.51 75.09 -28.05
C GLY A 235 -9.90 73.88 -28.75
N ASN A 236 -9.57 74.01 -30.04
CA ASN A 236 -8.94 72.92 -30.80
C ASN A 236 -7.50 72.64 -30.35
N VAL A 237 -6.67 73.67 -30.13
CA VAL A 237 -5.31 73.48 -29.60
C VAL A 237 -5.33 72.78 -28.25
N SER A 238 -6.24 73.17 -27.35
CA SER A 238 -6.42 72.48 -26.06
C SER A 238 -6.84 71.01 -26.21
N LYS A 239 -7.67 70.68 -27.21
CA LYS A 239 -8.04 69.28 -27.49
C LYS A 239 -6.86 68.49 -28.05
N ILE A 240 -6.10 69.05 -28.99
CA ILE A 240 -4.93 68.41 -29.59
C ILE A 240 -3.86 68.13 -28.52
N SER A 241 -3.57 69.10 -27.66
CA SER A 241 -2.61 68.94 -26.56
C SER A 241 -3.00 67.79 -25.62
N ARG A 242 -4.28 67.70 -25.21
CA ARG A 242 -4.78 66.58 -24.41
C ARG A 242 -4.71 65.24 -25.15
N SER A 243 -4.97 65.23 -26.45
CA SER A 243 -4.83 64.02 -27.27
C SER A 243 -3.37 63.57 -27.38
N ALA A 244 -2.42 64.50 -27.51
CA ALA A 244 -0.99 64.18 -27.51
C ALA A 244 -0.52 63.61 -26.18
N GLU A 245 -1.01 64.15 -25.06
CA GLU A 245 -0.70 63.62 -23.72
C GLU A 245 -1.26 62.21 -23.52
N ALA A 246 -2.51 61.96 -23.94
CA ALA A 246 -3.10 60.62 -23.91
C ALA A 246 -2.36 59.62 -24.81
N LEU A 247 -1.90 60.04 -25.99
CA LEU A 247 -1.08 59.19 -26.87
C LEU A 247 0.26 58.81 -26.23
N LYS A 248 0.85 59.72 -25.44
CA LYS A 248 2.08 59.45 -24.70
C LYS A 248 1.87 58.43 -23.59
N GLU A 249 0.78 58.53 -22.84
CA GLU A 249 0.40 57.52 -21.83
C GLU A 249 0.21 56.14 -22.46
N VAL A 250 -0.49 56.07 -23.60
CA VAL A 250 -0.65 54.82 -24.36
C VAL A 250 0.71 54.27 -24.84
N ASN A 251 1.64 55.14 -25.22
CA ASN A 251 2.99 54.71 -25.61
C ASN A 251 3.75 54.06 -24.45
N ASP A 252 3.72 54.65 -23.26
CA ASP A 252 4.33 54.10 -22.04
C ASP A 252 3.70 52.75 -21.66
N ASP A 253 2.37 52.61 -21.77
CA ASP A 253 1.67 51.34 -21.54
C ASP A 253 2.15 50.24 -22.49
N PHE A 254 2.36 50.55 -23.77
CA PHE A 254 2.88 49.59 -24.73
C PHE A 254 4.32 49.15 -24.41
N GLU A 255 5.18 50.05 -23.92
CA GLU A 255 6.52 49.70 -23.46
C GLU A 255 6.48 48.73 -22.26
N HIS A 256 5.56 48.94 -21.32
CA HIS A 256 5.33 48.03 -20.20
C HIS A 256 4.80 46.67 -20.65
N ILE A 257 3.90 46.63 -21.63
CA ILE A 257 3.37 45.39 -22.23
C ILE A 257 4.51 44.60 -22.87
N ILE A 258 5.38 45.25 -23.66
CA ILE A 258 6.52 44.59 -24.30
C ILE A 258 7.46 44.02 -23.25
N THR A 259 7.84 44.81 -22.25
CA THR A 259 8.73 44.36 -21.16
C THR A 259 8.15 43.14 -20.43
N SER A 260 6.84 43.16 -20.14
CA SER A 260 6.15 42.05 -19.48
C SER A 260 6.08 40.82 -20.37
N ALA A 261 5.77 41.00 -21.66
CA ALA A 261 5.71 39.93 -22.64
C ALA A 261 7.07 39.24 -22.83
N THR A 262 8.17 40.01 -22.92
CA THR A 262 9.53 39.47 -22.94
C THR A 262 9.83 38.66 -21.68
N GLY A 263 9.47 39.18 -20.50
CA GLY A 263 9.66 38.46 -19.24
C GLY A 263 8.84 37.18 -19.12
N ILE A 264 7.67 37.08 -19.76
CA ILE A 264 6.92 35.83 -19.88
C ILE A 264 7.64 34.88 -20.83
N GLY A 265 8.13 35.37 -21.97
CA GLY A 265 8.92 34.58 -22.93
C GLY A 265 10.10 33.86 -22.26
N ASP A 266 10.91 34.60 -21.50
CA ASP A 266 12.06 34.03 -20.77
C ASP A 266 11.65 32.92 -19.80
N LYS A 267 10.53 33.10 -19.09
CA LYS A 267 9.99 32.10 -18.17
C LYS A 267 9.47 30.87 -18.90
N THR A 268 8.82 31.06 -20.03
CA THR A 268 8.33 29.96 -20.87
C THR A 268 9.48 29.13 -21.44
N THR A 269 10.57 29.78 -21.89
CA THR A 269 11.79 29.08 -22.29
C THR A 269 12.39 28.28 -21.13
N ALA A 270 12.44 28.86 -19.92
CA ALA A 270 12.91 28.15 -18.72
C ALA A 270 12.02 26.94 -18.37
N ILE A 271 10.70 27.03 -18.54
CA ILE A 271 9.77 25.91 -18.35
C ILE A 271 10.07 24.80 -19.36
N SER A 272 10.23 25.14 -20.64
CA SER A 272 10.56 24.15 -21.68
C SER A 272 11.88 23.42 -21.38
N GLN A 273 12.90 24.14 -20.95
CA GLN A 273 14.18 23.55 -20.51
C GLN A 273 14.00 22.64 -19.29
N ALA A 274 13.24 23.08 -18.28
CA ALA A 274 12.95 22.27 -17.10
C ALA A 274 12.15 21.00 -17.43
N SER A 275 11.21 21.08 -18.38
CA SER A 275 10.46 19.91 -18.88
C SER A 275 11.39 18.93 -19.61
N ALA A 276 12.34 19.41 -20.41
CA ALA A 276 13.35 18.55 -21.03
C ALA A 276 14.23 17.85 -19.98
N GLU A 277 14.65 18.57 -18.94
CA GLU A 277 15.40 18.00 -17.81
C GLU A 277 14.57 16.95 -17.04
N GLN A 278 13.30 17.25 -16.77
CA GLN A 278 12.37 16.29 -16.15
C GLN A 278 12.22 15.03 -16.98
N SER A 279 12.07 15.16 -18.30
CA SER A 279 11.97 14.00 -19.19
C SER A 279 13.21 13.11 -19.08
N ARG A 280 14.42 13.70 -19.06
CA ARG A 280 15.66 12.94 -18.82
C ARG A 280 15.68 12.25 -17.45
N GLY A 281 15.29 12.96 -16.40
CA GLY A 281 15.21 12.38 -15.06
C GLY A 281 14.21 11.23 -14.97
N ILE A 282 13.09 11.32 -15.69
CA ILE A 282 12.09 10.25 -15.77
C ILE A 282 12.66 9.04 -16.53
N ASP A 283 13.44 9.23 -17.59
CA ASP A 283 14.10 8.13 -18.30
C ASP A 283 15.09 7.37 -17.40
N GLU A 284 15.84 8.09 -16.55
CA GLU A 284 16.74 7.49 -15.56
C GLU A 284 15.96 6.68 -14.50
N ILE A 285 14.87 7.23 -13.98
CA ILE A 285 14.00 6.53 -13.02
C ILE A 285 13.35 5.30 -13.66
N THR A 286 12.94 5.39 -14.92
CA THR A 286 12.35 4.28 -15.68
C THR A 286 13.36 3.15 -15.86
N THR A 287 14.63 3.49 -16.13
CA THR A 287 15.73 2.52 -16.18
C THR A 287 15.94 1.85 -14.83
N ALA A 288 15.92 2.62 -13.73
CA ALA A 288 16.02 2.08 -12.38
C ALA A 288 14.84 1.17 -12.01
N ALA A 289 13.62 1.53 -12.42
CA ALA A 289 12.42 0.70 -12.22
C ALA A 289 12.52 -0.64 -12.97
N THR A 290 13.07 -0.63 -14.18
CA THR A 290 13.35 -1.85 -14.96
C THR A 290 14.36 -2.75 -14.26
N GLU A 291 15.37 -2.18 -13.62
CA GLU A 291 16.35 -2.97 -12.84
C GLU A 291 15.73 -3.53 -11.55
N LEU A 292 14.87 -2.75 -10.88
CA LEU A 292 14.09 -3.23 -9.74
C LEU A 292 13.17 -4.40 -10.12
N ASP A 293 12.54 -4.36 -11.30
CA ASP A 293 11.75 -5.49 -11.80
C ASP A 293 12.60 -6.76 -11.93
N LYS A 294 13.80 -6.68 -12.54
CA LYS A 294 14.72 -7.84 -12.62
C LYS A 294 15.12 -8.37 -11.25
N ILE A 295 15.44 -7.48 -10.31
CA ILE A 295 15.77 -7.89 -8.93
C ILE A 295 14.58 -8.59 -8.29
N THR A 296 13.37 -8.07 -8.49
CA THR A 296 12.13 -8.65 -7.97
C THR A 296 11.86 -10.04 -8.54
N GLN A 297 12.05 -10.23 -9.85
CA GLN A 297 11.95 -11.54 -10.48
C GLN A 297 13.01 -12.52 -9.93
N ASN A 298 14.25 -12.07 -9.74
CA ASN A 298 15.30 -12.87 -9.13
C ASN A 298 14.99 -13.24 -7.67
N MET A 299 14.40 -12.33 -6.89
CA MET A 299 13.95 -12.61 -5.52
C MET A 299 12.87 -13.69 -5.52
N SER A 300 11.89 -13.61 -6.42
CA SER A 300 10.86 -14.63 -6.57
C SER A 300 11.45 -16.00 -6.95
N SER A 301 12.36 -16.04 -7.93
CA SER A 301 13.04 -17.27 -8.32
C SER A 301 13.88 -17.85 -7.18
N THR A 302 14.64 -17.01 -6.47
CA THR A 302 15.47 -17.42 -5.33
C THR A 302 14.62 -17.95 -4.18
N ALA A 303 13.49 -17.33 -3.91
CA ALA A 303 12.52 -17.79 -2.91
C ALA A 303 11.98 -19.18 -3.26
N ILE A 304 11.56 -19.40 -4.51
CA ILE A 304 11.06 -20.70 -4.98
C ILE A 304 12.15 -21.77 -4.86
N ASN A 305 13.37 -21.48 -5.30
CA ASN A 305 14.49 -22.43 -5.23
C ASN A 305 14.88 -22.74 -3.77
N SER A 306 14.81 -21.76 -2.87
CA SER A 306 15.10 -21.94 -1.44
C SER A 306 14.02 -22.78 -0.76
N ALA A 307 12.77 -22.61 -1.16
CA ALA A 307 11.65 -23.42 -0.69
C ALA A 307 11.80 -24.89 -1.14
N ASP A 308 12.15 -25.13 -2.40
CA ASP A 308 12.42 -26.48 -2.92
C ASP A 308 13.60 -27.15 -2.16
N ALA A 309 14.68 -26.40 -1.93
CA ALA A 309 15.82 -26.90 -1.16
C ALA A 309 15.44 -27.26 0.28
N ALA A 310 14.60 -26.45 0.94
CA ALA A 310 14.09 -26.73 2.28
C ALA A 310 13.19 -27.97 2.33
N ASP A 311 12.32 -28.16 1.33
CA ASP A 311 11.47 -29.34 1.24
C ASP A 311 12.30 -30.64 1.09
N ARG A 312 13.37 -30.57 0.29
CA ARG A 312 14.35 -31.66 0.14
C ARG A 312 15.11 -31.95 1.43
N LEU A 313 15.52 -30.93 2.18
CA LEU A 313 16.17 -31.10 3.49
C LEU A 313 15.25 -31.73 4.53
N THR A 314 13.96 -31.36 4.51
CA THR A 314 12.93 -31.96 5.36
C THR A 314 12.78 -33.45 5.05
N SER A 315 12.63 -33.80 3.76
CA SER A 315 12.53 -35.19 3.30
C SER A 315 13.77 -36.03 3.68
N GLN A 316 14.98 -35.48 3.54
CA GLN A 316 16.21 -36.17 3.96
C GLN A 316 16.28 -36.38 5.47
N SER A 317 15.81 -35.42 6.25
CA SER A 317 15.77 -35.52 7.72
C SER A 317 14.78 -36.60 8.17
N GLU A 318 13.64 -36.71 7.52
CA GLU A 318 12.67 -37.80 7.75
C GLU A 318 13.27 -39.16 7.41
N GLU A 319 13.97 -39.29 6.27
CA GLU A 319 14.66 -40.52 5.88
C GLU A 319 15.74 -40.92 6.90
N MET A 320 16.52 -39.95 7.39
CA MET A 320 17.47 -40.17 8.49
C MET A 320 16.78 -40.68 9.76
N GLY A 321 15.63 -40.12 10.13
CA GLY A 321 14.82 -40.60 11.25
C GLY A 321 14.36 -42.05 11.07
N LEU A 322 13.92 -42.44 9.87
CA LEU A 322 13.55 -43.82 9.54
C LEU A 322 14.75 -44.78 9.68
N MET A 323 15.92 -44.38 9.17
CA MET A 323 17.16 -45.17 9.28
C MET A 323 17.59 -45.35 10.74
N VAL A 324 17.52 -44.29 11.54
CA VAL A 324 17.82 -44.34 12.99
C VAL A 324 16.82 -45.25 13.72
N GLY A 325 15.52 -45.13 13.43
CA GLY A 325 14.50 -45.99 14.03
C GLY A 325 14.75 -47.48 13.75
N SER A 326 15.13 -47.82 12.52
CA SER A 326 15.54 -49.18 12.13
C SER A 326 16.77 -49.64 12.92
N LEU A 327 17.81 -48.81 13.02
CA LEU A 327 19.04 -49.11 13.76
C LEU A 327 18.76 -49.35 15.26
N VAL A 328 17.96 -48.48 15.89
CA VAL A 328 17.59 -48.61 17.31
C VAL A 328 16.77 -49.87 17.54
N SER A 329 15.87 -50.23 16.63
CA SER A 329 15.09 -51.48 16.73
C SER A 329 15.97 -52.73 16.68
N LEU A 330 17.03 -52.71 15.85
CA LEU A 330 18.00 -53.78 15.73
C LEU A 330 18.87 -53.91 16.99
N VAL A 331 19.27 -52.78 17.58
CA VAL A 331 20.13 -52.72 18.77
C VAL A 331 19.37 -53.08 20.05
N ARG A 332 18.16 -52.54 20.26
CA ARG A 332 17.35 -52.73 21.47
C ARG A 332 16.45 -53.98 21.45
N GLY A 333 16.15 -54.53 20.26
CA GLY A 333 15.27 -55.68 20.06
C GLY A 333 13.79 -55.32 20.17
N ALA A 334 12.96 -55.92 19.32
CA ALA A 334 11.51 -55.67 19.16
C ALA A 334 10.61 -56.11 20.34
N GLY A 335 11.17 -56.29 21.55
CA GLY A 335 10.45 -56.71 22.76
C GLY A 335 10.32 -55.64 23.83
N ASN A 336 10.90 -54.46 23.62
CA ASN A 336 10.69 -53.28 24.45
C ASN A 336 9.83 -52.28 23.68
N ASP A 337 8.62 -52.72 23.31
CA ASP A 337 7.55 -51.87 22.77
C ASP A 337 7.06 -50.92 23.88
N SER A 338 7.89 -49.95 24.24
CA SER A 338 7.38 -48.59 24.41
C SER A 338 7.57 -47.99 23.04
N GLY A 339 6.54 -48.16 22.19
CA GLY A 339 6.61 -47.90 20.77
C GLY A 339 7.41 -46.64 20.47
N ILE A 340 8.55 -46.82 19.78
CA ILE A 340 9.08 -45.76 18.93
C ILE A 340 8.12 -45.72 17.74
N VAL A 341 6.92 -45.21 18.01
CA VAL A 341 6.19 -44.50 16.99
C VAL A 341 7.18 -43.41 16.61
N ILE A 342 7.68 -43.45 15.39
CA ILE A 342 8.15 -42.24 14.73
C ILE A 342 6.88 -41.40 14.61
N SER A 343 6.44 -40.82 15.73
CA SER A 343 5.61 -39.67 15.68
C SER A 343 6.55 -38.67 15.07
N ALA A 344 6.24 -38.26 13.83
CA ALA A 344 6.53 -36.91 13.36
C ALA A 344 6.60 -36.00 14.59
N PRO A 345 7.71 -35.26 14.77
CA PRO A 345 8.12 -34.71 16.04
C PRO A 345 6.90 -34.33 16.85
N LYS A 346 6.77 -34.90 18.05
CA LYS A 346 5.91 -34.27 19.06
C LYS A 346 6.57 -32.97 19.53
N THR A 347 7.00 -32.12 18.61
CA THR A 347 6.51 -30.75 18.67
C THR A 347 4.99 -30.91 18.73
N LYS A 348 4.44 -30.75 19.94
CA LYS A 348 3.17 -30.04 20.01
C LYS A 348 3.43 -28.75 19.24
N VAL A 349 3.25 -28.77 17.91
CA VAL A 349 2.97 -27.57 17.13
C VAL A 349 1.58 -27.19 17.57
N THR A 350 1.60 -26.65 18.77
CA THR A 350 0.62 -25.76 19.25
C THR A 350 0.81 -24.49 18.45
N CYS A 351 -0.28 -23.81 18.15
CA CYS A 351 -0.38 -22.71 17.21
C CYS A 351 0.62 -21.54 17.45
N TRP A 352 1.42 -21.61 18.51
CA TRP A 352 2.32 -20.59 19.03
C TRP A 352 3.83 -20.87 18.86
N GLU A 353 4.27 -21.98 18.23
CA GLU A 353 5.71 -22.21 17.93
C GLU A 353 6.23 -21.44 16.69
N MET A 354 5.42 -20.59 16.06
CA MET A 354 5.89 -19.54 15.11
C MET A 354 6.39 -18.31 15.88
N LEU A 355 7.61 -18.37 16.40
CA LEU A 355 8.33 -17.21 16.93
C LEU A 355 8.87 -16.36 15.77
N ASN A 356 7.96 -15.58 15.15
CA ASN A 356 8.19 -14.26 14.53
C ASN A 356 7.04 -13.94 13.56
N CYS A 357 5.90 -13.49 14.11
CA CYS A 357 4.89 -12.82 13.30
C CYS A 357 5.33 -11.34 13.11
N PRO A 358 5.51 -10.84 11.88
CA PRO A 358 5.86 -9.44 11.61
C PRO A 358 4.85 -8.48 12.25
N ALA A 359 5.27 -7.25 12.59
CA ALA A 359 4.45 -6.28 13.33
C ALA A 359 3.09 -6.00 12.66
N GLU A 360 3.02 -6.15 11.34
CA GLU A 360 1.83 -5.92 10.51
C GLU A 360 0.81 -7.08 10.54
N ARG A 361 1.18 -8.27 11.02
CA ARG A 361 0.29 -9.45 11.10
C ARG A 361 0.00 -9.91 12.53
N ARG A 362 0.44 -9.15 13.55
CA ARG A 362 0.16 -9.44 14.97
C ARG A 362 -1.33 -9.46 15.32
N ASP A 363 -2.16 -8.67 14.63
CA ASP A 363 -3.61 -8.60 14.88
C ASP A 363 -4.38 -9.82 14.35
N ASN A 364 -3.74 -10.68 13.56
CA ASN A 364 -4.30 -11.93 13.03
C ASN A 364 -3.72 -13.19 13.68
N CYS A 365 -2.93 -13.07 14.76
CA CYS A 365 -2.37 -14.20 15.48
C CYS A 365 -3.34 -14.65 16.60
N PRO A 366 -3.88 -15.88 16.60
CA PRO A 366 -5.00 -16.26 17.50
C PRO A 366 -4.64 -16.45 18.98
N ALA A 367 -3.41 -16.14 19.40
CA ALA A 367 -2.85 -16.66 20.64
C ALA A 367 -2.14 -15.61 21.51
N TYR A 368 -2.72 -14.43 21.75
CA TYR A 368 -2.37 -13.58 22.92
C TYR A 368 -3.65 -12.93 23.53
N PRO A 369 -3.68 -12.58 24.84
CA PRO A 369 -4.53 -13.23 25.82
C PRO A 369 -5.05 -12.22 26.85
N GLU A 370 -6.15 -11.51 26.60
CA GLU A 370 -6.76 -10.72 27.70
C GLU A 370 -8.26 -10.94 27.93
N LYS A 371 -9.00 -11.66 27.07
CA LYS A 371 -10.47 -11.75 27.23
C LYS A 371 -11.14 -13.05 26.69
N GLY A 372 -10.55 -14.24 26.85
CA GLY A 372 -11.29 -15.53 26.76
C GLY A 372 -12.08 -15.88 25.47
N GLY A 373 -11.48 -15.76 24.27
CA GLY A 373 -12.18 -15.95 22.99
C GLY A 373 -12.17 -17.36 22.39
N GLN A 374 -13.22 -17.70 21.62
CA GLN A 374 -13.45 -19.00 20.98
C GLN A 374 -13.33 -18.92 19.44
N CYS A 375 -12.73 -19.96 18.84
CA CYS A 375 -12.10 -20.04 17.51
C CYS A 375 -13.01 -19.90 16.24
N TRP A 376 -14.30 -19.59 16.35
CA TRP A 376 -15.28 -19.75 15.24
C TRP A 376 -15.61 -18.48 14.43
N THR A 377 -14.91 -17.37 14.64
CA THR A 377 -15.22 -16.08 14.00
C THR A 377 -14.34 -15.74 12.78
N VAL A 378 -13.40 -16.61 12.40
CA VAL A 378 -12.45 -16.32 11.31
C VAL A 378 -13.07 -16.59 9.94
N THR A 379 -12.99 -15.63 9.01
CA THR A 379 -13.66 -15.67 7.71
C THR A 379 -13.06 -16.64 6.68
N SER A 380 -11.79 -17.03 6.84
CA SER A 380 -11.04 -17.86 5.87
C SER A 380 -10.68 -19.25 6.39
N THR A 381 -11.60 -19.91 7.09
CA THR A 381 -11.38 -21.28 7.58
C THR A 381 -11.52 -22.27 6.44
N LEU A 382 -10.47 -23.08 6.20
CA LEU A 382 -10.43 -24.12 5.18
C LEU A 382 -10.64 -25.51 5.84
N CYS A 383 -11.56 -26.34 5.32
CA CYS A 383 -11.61 -27.78 5.64
C CYS A 383 -11.65 -28.55 4.31
N GLY A 384 -10.69 -29.45 4.11
CA GLY A 384 -10.52 -30.18 2.84
C GLY A 384 -10.10 -29.31 1.65
N GLY A 385 -9.43 -28.17 1.89
CA GLY A 385 -8.87 -27.32 0.83
C GLY A 385 -9.85 -26.37 0.13
N LYS A 386 -11.04 -26.12 0.70
CA LYS A 386 -11.99 -25.12 0.18
C LYS A 386 -12.43 -24.13 1.25
N GLU A 387 -12.54 -22.85 0.87
CA GLU A 387 -12.89 -21.75 1.77
C GLU A 387 -14.34 -21.89 2.24
N GLN A 388 -14.55 -21.97 3.55
CA GLN A 388 -15.88 -22.11 4.10
C GLN A 388 -16.52 -20.73 4.20
N GLY A 389 -17.71 -20.57 3.61
CA GLY A 389 -18.45 -19.31 3.54
C GLY A 389 -19.08 -18.86 4.86
N SER A 390 -20.40 -18.67 4.87
CA SER A 390 -21.13 -18.05 5.99
C SER A 390 -21.04 -18.84 7.31
N TYR A 391 -21.30 -18.18 8.46
CA TYR A 391 -21.27 -18.79 9.80
C TYR A 391 -22.07 -20.10 9.90
N ARG A 392 -23.21 -20.21 9.20
CA ARG A 392 -24.06 -21.40 9.18
C ARG A 392 -23.45 -22.56 8.38
N GLU A 393 -22.65 -22.28 7.36
CA GLU A 393 -21.93 -23.27 6.54
C GLU A 393 -20.67 -23.78 7.25
N LYS A 394 -19.96 -22.90 7.96
CA LYS A 394 -18.83 -23.26 8.84
C LYS A 394 -19.25 -24.20 9.96
N MET A 395 -20.37 -23.92 10.62
CA MET A 395 -20.91 -24.78 11.68
C MET A 395 -21.45 -26.12 11.17
N ALA A 396 -21.91 -26.20 9.92
CA ALA A 396 -22.32 -27.44 9.28
C ALA A 396 -21.13 -28.27 8.76
N GLY A 397 -20.04 -27.62 8.33
CA GLY A 397 -18.81 -28.25 7.85
C GLY A 397 -17.87 -28.71 8.96
N CYS A 398 -17.77 -27.95 10.05
CA CYS A 398 -16.96 -28.29 11.22
C CYS A 398 -17.44 -29.59 11.89
N ARG A 399 -18.75 -29.88 11.88
CA ARG A 399 -19.34 -31.15 12.36
C ARG A 399 -19.10 -32.37 11.46
N LYS A 400 -18.59 -32.16 10.23
CA LYS A 400 -18.34 -33.20 9.22
C LYS A 400 -16.84 -33.41 8.94
N CYS A 401 -15.97 -32.59 9.54
CA CYS A 401 -14.51 -32.69 9.37
C CYS A 401 -14.01 -33.81 10.31
N ASN A 402 -13.25 -34.78 9.77
CA ASN A 402 -12.89 -36.05 10.42
C ASN A 402 -12.19 -35.90 11.80
N VAL A 403 -11.58 -34.73 12.03
CA VAL A 403 -10.89 -34.35 13.28
C VAL A 403 -11.87 -34.01 14.41
N TYR A 404 -13.06 -33.49 14.09
CA TYR A 404 -14.05 -33.08 15.08
C TYR A 404 -14.90 -34.26 15.58
N GLU A 405 -15.17 -35.24 14.71
CA GLU A 405 -15.96 -36.43 15.02
C GLU A 405 -15.24 -37.38 16.00
N THR A 406 -13.91 -37.43 15.93
CA THR A 406 -13.06 -38.20 16.86
C THR A 406 -12.87 -37.51 18.21
N ALA A 407 -12.99 -36.19 18.29
CA ALA A 407 -12.79 -35.43 19.54
C ALA A 407 -14.06 -35.28 20.39
N TYR A 408 -15.25 -35.34 19.78
CA TYR A 408 -16.52 -35.00 20.47
C TYR A 408 -17.55 -36.13 20.54
N SER A 409 -17.25 -37.34 20.08
CA SER A 409 -18.13 -38.51 20.24
C SER A 409 -18.32 -38.95 21.71
N ASN A 410 -17.56 -38.39 22.65
CA ASN A 410 -17.55 -38.85 24.05
C ASN A 410 -18.19 -37.93 25.10
N LYS A 411 -18.79 -36.78 24.77
CA LYS A 411 -19.52 -36.00 25.78
C LYS A 411 -20.78 -35.34 25.22
N GLY A 412 -21.93 -35.79 25.72
CA GLY A 412 -23.25 -35.33 25.32
C GLY A 412 -23.62 -33.92 25.83
N GLY A 413 -24.52 -33.30 25.07
CA GLY A 413 -25.57 -32.39 25.54
C GLY A 413 -25.22 -30.94 25.92
N GLY A 414 -25.82 -29.97 25.22
CA GLY A 414 -26.03 -28.61 25.74
C GLY A 414 -26.02 -27.48 24.70
N ARG A 415 -27.20 -26.96 24.34
CA ARG A 415 -27.42 -25.74 23.51
C ARG A 415 -27.27 -24.48 24.37
N SER A 416 -26.82 -23.35 23.80
CA SER A 416 -26.99 -22.01 24.40
C SER A 416 -27.64 -21.02 23.41
N ASN A 417 -28.38 -20.07 23.98
CA ASN A 417 -29.53 -19.32 23.44
C ASN A 417 -29.16 -18.15 22.52
N SER A 418 -30.02 -17.89 21.53
CA SER A 418 -29.96 -16.78 20.58
C SER A 418 -30.76 -15.55 21.06
N VAL A 419 -30.10 -14.41 21.25
CA VAL A 419 -30.74 -13.08 21.42
C VAL A 419 -30.78 -12.32 20.08
N CYS A 420 -31.76 -11.42 19.90
CA CYS A 420 -32.20 -10.81 18.63
C CYS A 420 -31.39 -9.58 18.17
N TRP A 421 -30.40 -9.13 18.94
CA TRP A 421 -29.58 -7.94 18.66
C TRP A 421 -28.13 -8.13 19.09
N GLU A 422 -27.24 -7.32 18.53
CA GLU A 422 -25.80 -7.29 18.85
C GLU A 422 -25.48 -6.05 19.68
N VAL A 423 -24.69 -6.23 20.73
CA VAL A 423 -24.22 -5.15 21.61
C VAL A 423 -22.72 -5.10 21.50
N MET A 424 -22.16 -3.92 21.24
CA MET A 424 -20.72 -3.70 21.15
C MET A 424 -20.24 -2.70 22.19
N GLU A 425 -19.00 -2.89 22.62
CA GLU A 425 -18.34 -2.03 23.59
C GLU A 425 -18.11 -0.64 22.97
N CYS A 426 -18.56 0.43 23.65
CA CYS A 426 -18.50 1.77 23.07
C CYS A 426 -17.02 2.24 22.97
N PRO A 427 -16.52 2.64 21.79
CA PRO A 427 -15.11 3.01 21.60
C PRO A 427 -14.67 4.13 22.53
N ALA A 428 -13.40 4.12 22.97
CA ALA A 428 -12.89 5.03 23.99
C ALA A 428 -13.17 6.52 23.70
N LYS A 429 -13.15 6.93 22.41
CA LYS A 429 -13.43 8.31 21.98
C LYS A 429 -14.89 8.75 22.10
N ARG A 430 -15.84 7.84 22.35
CA ARG A 430 -17.30 8.09 22.38
C ARG A 430 -17.99 7.77 23.72
N ARG A 431 -17.22 7.37 24.73
CA ARG A 431 -17.76 6.98 26.06
C ARG A 431 -18.52 8.10 26.80
N GLN A 432 -18.23 9.37 26.53
CA GLN A 432 -18.92 10.49 27.19
C GLN A 432 -20.33 10.76 26.65
N SER A 433 -20.69 10.22 25.48
CA SER A 433 -21.98 10.44 24.82
C SER A 433 -22.81 9.17 24.64
N CYS A 434 -22.30 8.01 25.05
CA CYS A 434 -23.01 6.72 24.91
C CYS A 434 -23.97 6.50 26.10
N PRO A 435 -25.18 5.95 25.88
CA PRO A 435 -26.12 5.64 26.94
C PRO A 435 -25.67 4.43 27.77
N ALA A 436 -25.83 4.53 29.09
CA ALA A 436 -25.49 3.50 30.06
C ALA A 436 -26.71 2.61 30.38
N TYR A 437 -26.50 1.28 30.44
CA TYR A 437 -27.60 0.32 30.60
C TYR A 437 -27.60 -0.33 31.99
N PRO A 438 -28.70 -0.25 32.77
CA PRO A 438 -28.76 -0.72 34.16
C PRO A 438 -28.57 -2.24 34.31
N GLU A 439 -29.04 -3.01 33.33
CA GLU A 439 -28.95 -4.47 33.30
C GLU A 439 -27.53 -5.00 33.01
N HIS A 440 -26.62 -4.11 32.64
CA HIS A 440 -25.18 -4.37 32.50
C HIS A 440 -24.38 -3.51 33.48
N GLY A 441 -24.83 -3.42 34.74
CA GLY A 441 -24.09 -2.73 35.79
C GLY A 441 -23.93 -1.21 35.60
N GLY A 442 -24.68 -0.60 34.65
CA GLY A 442 -24.52 0.81 34.30
C GLY A 442 -23.40 1.08 33.29
N ASP A 443 -22.85 0.03 32.66
CA ASP A 443 -21.81 0.19 31.65
C ASP A 443 -22.34 0.79 30.34
N CYS A 444 -21.44 1.43 29.62
CA CYS A 444 -21.72 2.29 28.47
C CYS A 444 -21.58 1.49 27.16
N TRP A 445 -22.71 1.11 26.56
CA TRP A 445 -22.76 0.17 25.44
C TRP A 445 -23.43 0.76 24.19
N MET A 446 -23.06 0.26 23.01
CA MET A 446 -23.67 0.66 21.74
C MET A 446 -24.39 -0.55 21.13
N VAL A 447 -25.67 -0.36 20.74
CA VAL A 447 -26.45 -1.40 20.06
C VAL A 447 -26.41 -1.14 18.56
N THR A 448 -25.67 -1.98 17.85
CA THR A 448 -25.49 -1.87 16.39
C THR A 448 -26.34 -2.94 15.70
N GLY A 449 -27.38 -2.48 15.01
CA GLY A 449 -28.25 -3.35 14.23
C GLY A 449 -29.25 -4.21 15.02
N THR A 450 -30.38 -4.49 14.37
CA THR A 450 -31.29 -5.57 14.76
C THR A 450 -31.25 -6.62 13.65
N GLN A 451 -31.38 -7.92 13.98
CA GLN A 451 -31.37 -8.99 12.97
C GLN A 451 -32.55 -8.95 11.97
N CYS A 452 -33.36 -7.89 11.99
CA CYS A 452 -34.57 -7.73 11.19
C CYS A 452 -34.46 -6.66 10.10
N GLY A 453 -33.24 -6.21 9.78
CA GLY A 453 -32.93 -5.45 8.56
C GLY A 453 -33.46 -4.01 8.49
N GLY A 454 -33.92 -3.44 9.61
CA GLY A 454 -34.30 -2.01 9.68
C GLY A 454 -33.09 -1.09 9.83
N LYS A 455 -33.15 0.13 9.25
CA LYS A 455 -32.13 1.18 9.45
C LYS A 455 -31.96 1.51 10.94
N GLU A 456 -30.74 1.85 11.36
CA GLU A 456 -30.43 2.24 12.73
C GLU A 456 -31.10 3.57 13.12
N GLN A 457 -32.31 3.56 13.69
CA GLN A 457 -32.85 4.74 14.40
C GLN A 457 -33.77 4.35 15.57
N GLY A 458 -33.73 5.16 16.64
CA GLY A 458 -34.69 5.16 17.75
C GLY A 458 -34.16 4.74 19.13
N THR A 459 -34.92 5.07 20.16
CA THR A 459 -34.72 4.69 21.57
C THR A 459 -34.89 3.18 21.79
N TYR A 460 -34.46 2.66 22.94
CA TYR A 460 -34.56 1.22 23.27
C TYR A 460 -35.99 0.66 23.08
N HIS A 461 -37.01 1.40 23.50
CA HIS A 461 -38.41 0.97 23.39
C HIS A 461 -38.86 0.78 21.93
N GLU A 462 -38.43 1.65 21.02
CA GLU A 462 -38.78 1.57 19.60
C GLU A 462 -38.09 0.39 18.91
N LYS A 463 -36.84 0.11 19.30
CA LYS A 463 -36.09 -1.07 18.84
C LYS A 463 -36.72 -2.39 19.33
N MET A 464 -37.19 -2.43 20.58
CA MET A 464 -37.85 -3.59 21.19
C MET A 464 -39.21 -3.89 20.51
N ALA A 465 -39.98 -2.85 20.18
CA ALA A 465 -41.24 -3.00 19.43
C ALA A 465 -41.00 -3.59 18.03
N ASN A 466 -39.96 -3.14 17.33
CA ASN A 466 -39.61 -3.64 15.99
C ASN A 466 -39.10 -5.10 16.00
N CYS A 467 -38.23 -5.51 16.94
CA CYS A 467 -37.78 -6.91 17.00
C CYS A 467 -38.96 -7.87 17.30
N ARG A 468 -39.95 -7.49 18.14
CA ARG A 468 -41.13 -8.34 18.42
C ARG A 468 -42.02 -8.58 17.19
N GLN A 469 -41.99 -7.68 16.21
CA GLN A 469 -42.78 -7.83 14.98
C GLN A 469 -42.11 -8.75 13.96
N CYS A 470 -40.83 -9.06 14.13
CA CYS A 470 -40.00 -9.81 13.21
C CYS A 470 -40.36 -11.30 13.12
N LYS A 471 -40.33 -11.83 11.89
CA LYS A 471 -40.72 -13.21 11.59
C LYS A 471 -39.86 -14.24 12.34
N THR A 472 -38.56 -13.99 12.45
CA THR A 472 -37.61 -14.84 13.17
C THR A 472 -37.89 -14.89 14.67
N TYR A 473 -38.15 -13.73 15.30
CA TYR A 473 -38.49 -13.65 16.72
C TYR A 473 -39.82 -14.39 17.02
N LYS A 474 -40.83 -14.20 16.17
CA LYS A 474 -42.10 -14.93 16.26
C LYS A 474 -41.91 -16.43 16.03
N GLN A 475 -41.03 -16.87 15.13
CA GLN A 475 -40.75 -18.29 14.90
C GLN A 475 -40.02 -18.98 16.06
N ILE A 476 -39.15 -18.27 16.77
CA ILE A 476 -38.42 -18.79 17.93
C ILE A 476 -39.35 -18.89 19.14
N ASN A 477 -40.17 -17.86 19.39
CA ASN A 477 -41.01 -17.77 20.57
C ASN A 477 -42.42 -18.36 20.42
N ASN A 478 -42.83 -18.77 19.22
CA ASN A 478 -44.14 -19.42 19.00
C ASN A 478 -44.04 -20.94 18.87
N LYS A 479 -43.01 -21.57 19.45
CA LYS A 479 -42.98 -23.02 19.63
C LYS A 479 -43.78 -23.38 20.89
N PRO A 480 -44.81 -24.24 20.80
CA PRO A 480 -45.56 -24.66 21.98
C PRO A 480 -44.61 -25.40 22.92
N ALA A 481 -44.70 -25.10 24.22
CA ALA A 481 -43.92 -25.75 25.26
C ALA A 481 -44.13 -27.27 25.17
N MET A 482 -43.05 -28.00 24.92
CA MET A 482 -43.06 -29.47 24.94
C MET A 482 -43.26 -29.91 26.40
N GLN A 483 -44.43 -30.49 26.68
CA GLN A 483 -44.78 -31.07 27.98
C GLN A 483 -43.76 -32.14 28.38
N LEU A 484 -43.20 -32.00 29.58
CA LEU A 484 -42.44 -33.05 30.26
C LEU A 484 -43.43 -34.13 30.75
N PRO A 485 -43.15 -35.44 30.56
CA PRO A 485 -43.86 -36.48 31.29
C PRO A 485 -43.44 -36.46 32.76
N ASP A 486 -44.44 -36.56 33.62
CA ASP A 486 -44.35 -36.61 35.07
C ASP A 486 -43.56 -37.84 35.54
N LEU A 487 -42.63 -37.63 36.48
CA LEU A 487 -41.94 -38.71 37.20
C LEU A 487 -42.31 -38.62 38.68
N ARG A 488 -43.55 -39.01 38.99
CA ARG A 488 -43.93 -39.63 40.27
C ARG A 488 -45.02 -40.67 40.04
N GLY A 489 -44.74 -41.91 40.43
CA GLY A 489 -45.74 -42.97 40.67
C GLY A 489 -45.97 -43.89 39.50
#